data_AF-A0A537WCG7-F1
#
_entry.id   AF-A0A537WCG7-F1
#
_cell.length_a   1.000
_cell.length_b   1.000
_cell.length_c   1.000
_cell.angle_alpha   90.00
_cell.angle_beta   90.00
_cell.angle_gamma   90.00
#
_symmetry.space_group_name_H-M   'P 1'
#
loop_
_entity.id
_entity.type
_entity.pdbx_description
1 polymer ?
#
loop_
_entity_poly.entity_id
_entity_poly.type
_entity_poly.pdbx_seq_one_letter_code
_entity_poly.pdbx_strand_id
1 'polypeptide(L)'
;KTGCLFAASVGVALWVADVPEREQARWRAFGDELGLLFQIVDDILDGDGYVLSHGADGARALADEAADRAHARLEDIAADTSVLAEIVAGLAARTF
;
A
#
# COMPACT_ATOMS: atom_id res chain seq x y z
N LYS A 1 10.51 -6.57 4.40
CA LYS A 1 11.32 -6.80 3.17
C LYS A 1 10.46 -6.76 1.89
N THR A 2 9.16 -7.06 1.98
CA THR A 2 8.29 -7.28 0.82
C THR A 2 7.70 -5.98 0.25
N GLY A 3 7.47 -4.96 1.09
CA GLY A 3 6.92 -3.66 0.65
C GLY A 3 7.73 -2.94 -0.44
N CYS A 4 9.06 -3.07 -0.42
CA CYS A 4 9.92 -2.47 -1.44
C CYS A 4 9.67 -3.04 -2.86
N LEU A 5 9.19 -4.28 -2.97
CA LEU A 5 8.88 -4.88 -4.27
C LEU A 5 7.62 -4.26 -4.89
N PHE A 6 6.62 -3.93 -4.07
CA PHE A 6 5.40 -3.26 -4.54
C PHE A 6 5.68 -1.82 -4.96
N ALA A 7 6.44 -1.07 -4.16
CA ALA A 7 6.91 0.27 -4.54
C ALA A 7 7.74 0.24 -5.84
N ALA A 8 8.62 -0.77 -5.99
CA ALA A 8 9.38 -0.96 -7.23
C ALA A 8 8.48 -1.33 -8.42
N SER A 9 7.46 -2.17 -8.22
CA SER A 9 6.50 -2.58 -9.26
C SER A 9 5.69 -1.39 -9.77
N VAL A 10 5.21 -0.53 -8.86
CA VAL A 10 4.56 0.75 -9.22
C VAL A 10 5.55 1.63 -9.99
N GLY A 11 6.79 1.74 -9.51
CA GLY A 11 7.85 2.48 -10.19
C GLY A 11 8.08 2.03 -11.64
N VAL A 12 8.15 0.72 -11.90
CA VAL A 12 8.32 0.17 -13.25
C VAL A 12 7.11 0.46 -14.13
N ALA A 13 5.89 0.29 -13.60
CA ALA A 13 4.66 0.54 -14.35
C ALA A 13 4.55 1.99 -14.84
N LEU A 14 5.01 2.97 -14.05
CA LEU A 14 5.01 4.39 -14.44
C LEU A 14 5.86 4.67 -15.67
N TRP A 15 7.03 4.05 -15.76
CA TRP A 15 7.90 4.19 -16.94
C TRP A 15 7.33 3.49 -18.16
N VAL A 16 6.71 2.31 -17.99
CA VAL A 16 6.05 1.59 -19.09
C VAL A 16 4.84 2.36 -19.63
N ALA A 17 4.09 3.03 -18.76
CA ALA A 17 2.93 3.84 -19.12
C ALA A 17 3.28 5.27 -19.59
N ASP A 18 4.58 5.60 -19.67
CA ASP A 18 5.09 6.93 -20.05
C ASP A 18 4.48 8.09 -19.23
N VAL A 19 4.29 7.84 -17.93
CA VAL A 19 3.73 8.85 -17.02
C VAL A 19 4.76 9.98 -16.83
N PRO A 20 4.37 11.25 -17.07
CA PRO A 20 5.28 12.39 -16.90
C PRO A 20 5.90 12.41 -15.50
N GLU A 21 7.21 12.67 -15.40
CA GLU A 21 7.94 12.65 -14.13
C GLU A 21 7.28 13.51 -13.03
N ARG A 22 6.71 14.65 -13.41
CA ARG A 22 5.97 15.55 -12.52
C ARG A 22 4.75 14.90 -11.84
N GLU A 23 4.20 13.85 -12.45
CA GLU A 23 3.03 13.11 -11.97
C GLU A 23 3.43 11.85 -11.22
N GLN A 24 4.62 11.29 -11.49
CA GLN A 24 5.12 10.08 -10.85
C GLN A 24 5.24 10.19 -9.32
N ALA A 25 5.43 11.38 -8.78
CA ALA A 25 5.56 11.58 -7.33
C ALA A 25 4.32 11.08 -6.56
N ARG A 26 3.10 11.33 -7.08
CA ARG A 26 1.86 10.88 -6.44
C ARG A 26 1.71 9.37 -6.47
N TRP A 27 2.06 8.77 -7.61
CA TRP A 27 2.06 7.33 -7.79
C TRP A 27 3.07 6.62 -6.90
N ARG A 28 4.28 7.18 -6.75
CA ARG A 28 5.31 6.63 -5.85
C ARG A 28 4.87 6.70 -4.39
N ALA A 29 4.30 7.84 -3.99
CA ALA A 29 3.70 8.00 -2.67
C ALA A 29 2.60 6.95 -2.39
N PHE A 30 1.73 6.67 -3.35
CA PHE A 30 0.78 5.56 -3.24
C PHE A 30 1.49 4.21 -3.09
N GLY A 31 2.50 3.93 -3.91
CA GLY A 31 3.27 2.69 -3.86
C GLY A 31 3.97 2.46 -2.52
N ASP A 32 4.42 3.52 -1.85
CA ASP A 32 5.02 3.44 -0.52
C ASP A 32 4.00 3.02 0.54
N GLU A 33 2.80 3.62 0.54
CA GLU A 33 1.72 3.26 1.47
C GLU A 33 1.20 1.83 1.20
N LEU A 34 1.05 1.45 -0.07
CA LEU A 34 0.67 0.09 -0.46
C LEU A 34 1.70 -0.95 0.00
N GLY A 35 2.99 -0.63 -0.16
CA GLY A 35 4.08 -1.50 0.29
C GLY A 35 4.11 -1.67 1.80
N LEU A 36 3.83 -0.60 2.55
CA LEU A 36 3.69 -0.65 4.01
C LEU A 36 2.48 -1.50 4.43
N LEU A 37 1.31 -1.27 3.83
CA LEU A 37 0.11 -2.06 4.09
C LEU A 37 0.38 -3.55 3.88
N PHE A 38 0.99 -3.92 2.75
CA PHE A 38 1.33 -5.30 2.48
C PHE A 38 2.24 -5.89 3.58
N GLN A 39 3.28 -5.15 4.00
CA GLN A 39 4.19 -5.64 5.04
C GLN A 39 3.46 -5.87 6.37
N ILE A 40 2.55 -4.97 6.77
CA ILE A 40 1.80 -5.14 8.02
C ILE A 40 0.87 -6.35 7.93
N VAL A 41 0.19 -6.55 6.80
CA VAL A 41 -0.67 -7.72 6.58
C VAL A 41 0.13 -9.02 6.61
N ASP A 42 1.32 -9.05 5.98
CA ASP A 42 2.26 -10.18 6.01
C ASP A 42 2.66 -10.52 7.46
N ASP A 43 3.09 -9.52 8.23
CA ASP A 43 3.45 -9.67 9.64
C ASP A 43 2.26 -10.15 10.50
N ILE A 44 1.02 -9.74 10.19
CA ILE A 44 -0.21 -10.23 10.84
C ILE A 44 -0.43 -11.71 10.57
N LEU A 45 -0.28 -12.15 9.32
CA LEU A 45 -0.49 -13.54 8.92
C LEU A 45 0.58 -14.47 9.50
N ASP A 46 1.82 -13.99 9.57
CA ASP A 46 2.96 -14.75 10.09
C ASP A 46 3.12 -14.64 11.61
N GLY A 47 2.41 -13.69 12.25
CA GLY A 47 2.46 -13.46 13.69
C GLY A 47 3.80 -12.88 14.17
N ASP A 48 4.51 -12.14 13.31
CA ASP A 48 5.83 -11.58 13.59
C ASP A 48 5.85 -10.03 13.47
N GLY A 49 7.04 -9.42 13.39
CA GLY A 49 7.22 -7.99 13.09
C GLY A 49 6.30 -7.01 13.85
N TYR A 50 5.35 -6.38 13.14
CA TYR A 50 4.38 -5.45 13.74
C TYR A 50 3.52 -6.10 14.84
N VAL A 51 3.17 -7.39 14.71
CA VAL A 51 2.42 -8.12 15.75
C VAL A 51 3.24 -8.26 17.03
N LEU A 52 4.55 -8.52 16.92
CA LEU A 52 5.42 -8.66 18.09
C LEU A 52 5.63 -7.33 18.82
N SER A 53 5.58 -6.21 18.10
CA SER A 53 5.84 -4.88 18.64
C SER A 53 4.58 -4.16 19.12
N HIS A 54 3.44 -4.37 18.47
CA HIS A 54 2.18 -3.64 18.72
C HIS A 54 1.01 -4.54 19.12
N GLY A 55 1.19 -5.86 19.13
CA GLY A 55 0.11 -6.84 19.28
C GLY A 55 -0.72 -6.97 18.01
N ALA A 56 -1.56 -8.01 17.93
CA ALA A 56 -2.39 -8.28 16.75
C ALA A 56 -3.36 -7.12 16.46
N ASP A 57 -4.03 -6.59 17.49
CA ASP A 57 -4.99 -5.49 17.31
C ASP A 57 -4.30 -4.17 16.96
N GLY A 58 -3.11 -3.92 17.50
CA GLY A 58 -2.29 -2.76 17.12
C GLY A 58 -1.79 -2.85 15.68
N ALA A 59 -1.36 -4.04 15.24
CA ALA A 59 -0.98 -4.28 13.85
C ALA A 59 -2.17 -4.09 12.89
N ARG A 60 -3.38 -4.55 13.26
CA ARG A 60 -4.61 -4.29 12.48
C ARG A 60 -4.91 -2.80 12.33
N ALA A 61 -4.86 -2.04 13.42
CA ALA A 61 -5.07 -0.61 13.37
C ALA A 61 -4.05 0.09 12.44
N LEU A 62 -2.77 -0.32 12.49
CA LEU A 62 -1.76 0.21 11.58
C LEU A 62 -2.02 -0.15 10.10
N ALA A 63 -2.57 -1.34 9.84
CA ALA A 63 -2.98 -1.74 8.50
C ALA A 63 -4.14 -0.87 7.99
N ASP A 64 -5.16 -0.63 8.82
CA ASP A 64 -6.29 0.25 8.49
C ASP A 64 -5.80 1.67 8.19
N GLU A 65 -4.93 2.23 9.04
CA GLU A 65 -4.35 3.57 8.80
C GLU A 65 -3.53 3.63 7.50
N ALA A 66 -2.79 2.57 7.17
CA ALA A 66 -2.04 2.51 5.92
C ALA A 66 -2.96 2.41 4.69
N ALA A 67 -4.06 1.66 4.80
CA ALA A 67 -5.07 1.57 3.76
C ALA A 67 -5.76 2.93 3.53
N ASP A 68 -6.14 3.64 4.60
CA ASP A 68 -6.73 4.98 4.51
C ASP A 68 -5.79 5.96 3.81
N ARG A 69 -4.50 5.96 4.18
CA ARG A 69 -3.50 6.80 3.51
C ARG A 69 -3.33 6.42 2.04
N ALA A 70 -3.30 5.13 1.72
CA ALA A 70 -3.21 4.67 0.32
C ALA A 70 -4.41 5.15 -0.51
N HIS A 71 -5.63 5.06 0.03
CA HIS A 71 -6.83 5.59 -0.60
C HIS A 71 -6.74 7.10 -0.82
N ALA A 72 -6.33 7.87 0.18
CA ALA A 72 -6.14 9.31 0.04
C ALA A 72 -5.13 9.67 -1.06
N ARG A 73 -4.03 8.90 -1.23
CA ARG A 73 -3.08 9.13 -2.33
C ARG A 73 -3.70 8.83 -3.71
N LEU A 74 -4.60 7.85 -3.81
CA LEU A 74 -5.29 7.54 -5.06
C LEU A 74 -6.27 8.64 -5.48
N GLU A 75 -6.92 9.30 -4.51
CA GLU A 75 -7.84 10.43 -4.77
C GLU A 75 -7.11 11.65 -5.37
N ASP A 76 -5.82 11.83 -5.06
CA ASP A 76 -4.99 12.91 -5.60
C ASP A 76 -4.49 12.65 -7.04
N ILE A 77 -4.75 11.46 -7.60
CA ILE A 77 -4.31 11.07 -8.94
C ILE A 77 -5.43 11.32 -9.94
N ALA A 78 -5.16 12.14 -10.95
CA ALA A 78 -6.10 12.45 -12.03
C ALA A 78 -6.19 11.34 -13.09
N ALA A 79 -6.50 10.10 -12.66
CA ALA A 79 -6.70 8.93 -13.50
C ALA A 79 -7.75 8.00 -12.87
N ASP A 80 -8.22 7.02 -13.64
CA ASP A 80 -9.06 5.95 -13.07
C ASP A 80 -8.18 5.03 -12.20
N THR A 81 -8.37 5.08 -10.89
CA THR A 81 -7.66 4.29 -9.89
C THR A 81 -8.53 3.21 -9.24
N SER A 82 -9.74 2.96 -9.77
CA SER A 82 -10.71 2.03 -9.18
C SER A 82 -10.14 0.65 -8.86
N VAL A 83 -9.42 0.04 -9.80
CA VAL A 83 -8.76 -1.27 -9.61
C VAL A 83 -7.72 -1.23 -8.49
N LEU A 84 -6.98 -0.14 -8.34
CA LEU A 84 -5.99 0.00 -7.27
C LEU A 84 -6.66 0.18 -5.91
N ALA A 85 -7.77 0.90 -5.86
CA ALA A 85 -8.58 1.03 -4.65
C ALA A 85 -9.15 -0.34 -4.22
N GLU A 86 -9.60 -1.16 -5.16
CA GLU A 86 -10.06 -2.53 -4.88
C GLU A 86 -8.93 -3.42 -4.31
N ILE A 87 -7.71 -3.28 -4.83
CA ILE A 87 -6.54 -4.00 -4.30
C ILE A 87 -6.24 -3.60 -2.85
N VAL A 88 -6.26 -2.29 -2.55
CA VAL A 88 -6.04 -1.78 -1.18
C VAL A 88 -7.10 -2.34 -0.24
N ALA A 89 -8.39 -2.26 -0.61
CA ALA A 89 -9.49 -2.79 0.19
C ALA A 89 -9.37 -4.31 0.40
N GLY A 90 -8.99 -5.05 -0.64
CA GLY A 90 -8.79 -6.50 -0.56
C GLY A 90 -7.62 -6.91 0.35
N LEU A 91 -6.57 -6.10 0.42
CA LEU A 91 -5.46 -6.31 1.37
C LEU A 91 -5.87 -6.02 2.81
N ALA A 92 -6.54 -4.88 3.05
CA ALA A 92 -7.01 -4.52 4.39
C ALA A 92 -7.98 -5.56 4.97
N ALA A 93 -8.89 -6.09 4.15
CA ALA A 93 -9.88 -7.10 4.56
C ALA A 93 -9.27 -8.45 4.97
N ARG A 94 -8.01 -8.75 4.60
CA ARG A 94 -7.33 -10.01 4.98
C ARG A 94 -6.79 -10.03 6.41
N THR A 95 -6.97 -8.94 7.15
CA THR A 95 -6.55 -8.84 8.54
C THR A 95 -7.54 -9.48 9.53
N PHE A 96 -8.72 -9.90 9.06
CA PHE A 96 -9.82 -10.50 9.86
C PHE A 96 -9.92 -12.02 9.72
#